data_AF-A0A0F8UZZ4-F1
#
_entry.id   AF-A0A0F8UZZ4-F1
#
_cell.length_a   1.000
_cell.length_b   1.000
_cell.length_c   1.000
_cell.angle_alpha   90.00
_cell.angle_beta   90.00
_cell.angle_gamma   90.00
#
_symmetry.space_group_name_H-M   'P 1'
#
loop_
_entity.id
_entity.type
_entity.pdbx_description
1 polymer ?
#
loop_
_entity_poly.entity_id
_entity_poly.type
_entity_poly.pdbx_seq_one_letter_code
_entity_poly.pdbx_strand_id
1 'polypeptide(L)'
;MYAQLGSQSSPERGVSSKDVMAVPLHQHHSSLEGVIFPTPEEHDEATNLFNRLIEHFEPLQASNNDYKPITLLRLTKGGVSAEDEFLELFFTFIECDRLGVTEPRLAETLATLHNFEGWTSEEQHGLSQSLVEFSSFLMDNFFLPRTYVVVMYT
;
A
#
# COMPACT_ATOMS: atom_id res chain seq x y z
N MET A 1 49.56 -67.17 18.72
CA MET A 1 51.00 -67.49 18.53
C MET A 1 51.43 -66.72 17.28
N TYR A 2 52.28 -65.70 17.28
CA TYR A 2 53.30 -65.21 18.22
C TYR A 2 53.23 -63.67 18.37
N ALA A 3 53.83 -63.17 19.46
CA ALA A 3 53.91 -61.78 19.90
C ALA A 3 55.16 -61.04 19.38
N GLN A 4 55.17 -59.70 19.50
CA GLN A 4 56.25 -58.78 19.98
C GLN A 4 55.93 -57.34 19.47
N LEU A 5 55.55 -56.38 20.33
CA LEU A 5 56.39 -55.42 21.10
C LEU A 5 56.93 -54.28 20.22
N GLY A 6 56.87 -52.98 20.55
CA GLY A 6 56.48 -52.17 21.72
C GLY A 6 56.49 -50.69 21.23
N SER A 7 56.40 -49.59 21.99
CA SER A 7 56.30 -49.29 23.42
C SER A 7 55.83 -47.83 23.54
N GLN A 8 55.01 -47.56 24.56
CA GLN A 8 54.93 -46.37 25.43
C GLN A 8 55.15 -44.94 24.87
N SER A 9 54.17 -44.07 25.12
CA SER A 9 54.29 -43.00 26.15
C SER A 9 52.97 -42.24 26.35
N SER A 10 52.51 -42.17 27.59
CA SER A 10 51.55 -41.18 28.13
C SER A 10 52.35 -40.32 29.14
N PRO A 11 51.89 -39.19 29.73
CA PRO A 11 50.64 -38.43 29.54
C PRO A 11 50.90 -36.89 29.39
N GLU A 12 49.84 -36.07 29.31
CA GLU A 12 49.61 -34.85 30.13
C GLU A 12 48.68 -33.81 29.46
N ARG A 13 47.57 -33.57 30.16
CA ARG A 13 46.74 -32.35 30.26
C ARG A 13 47.07 -31.14 29.36
N GLY A 14 46.03 -30.69 28.65
CA GLY A 14 45.88 -29.32 28.19
C GLY A 14 44.45 -29.04 27.75
N VAL A 15 43.63 -28.52 28.67
CA VAL A 15 42.30 -27.97 28.37
C VAL A 15 42.45 -26.76 27.44
N SER A 16 41.69 -26.74 26.35
CA SER A 16 41.14 -25.50 25.80
C SER A 16 39.91 -25.81 24.94
N SER A 17 38.75 -25.95 25.60
CA SER A 17 37.50 -25.43 25.01
C SER A 17 37.81 -24.02 24.53
N LYS A 18 37.45 -23.61 23.30
CA LYS A 18 36.16 -23.00 22.89
C LYS A 18 36.26 -22.74 21.39
N ASP A 19 35.74 -23.66 20.58
CA ASP A 19 35.21 -23.32 19.25
C ASP A 19 33.72 -23.65 19.30
N VAL A 20 32.97 -22.78 19.98
CA VAL A 20 31.51 -22.74 19.82
C VAL A 20 31.31 -22.20 18.41
N MET A 21 31.06 -23.11 17.47
CA MET A 21 30.52 -22.77 16.16
C MET A 21 29.29 -21.91 16.38
N ALA A 22 29.39 -20.62 16.08
CA ALA A 22 28.24 -19.73 16.02
C ALA A 22 27.37 -20.22 14.86
N VAL A 23 26.31 -20.94 15.18
CA VAL A 23 25.25 -21.31 14.25
C VAL A 23 24.75 -19.99 13.65
N PRO A 24 24.80 -19.80 12.32
CA PRO A 24 24.20 -18.63 11.70
C PRO A 24 22.72 -18.62 12.10
N LEU A 25 22.32 -17.62 12.90
CA LEU A 25 20.92 -17.32 13.15
C LEU A 25 20.30 -17.14 11.77
N HIS A 26 19.58 -18.16 11.34
CA HIS A 26 18.83 -18.13 10.10
C HIS A 26 17.91 -16.92 10.24
N GLN A 27 18.22 -15.88 9.47
CA GLN A 27 17.32 -14.75 9.33
C GLN A 27 16.02 -15.36 8.83
N HIS A 28 15.00 -15.31 9.68
CA HIS A 28 13.63 -15.52 9.24
C HIS A 28 13.33 -14.40 8.25
N HIS A 29 13.59 -14.67 6.97
CA HIS A 29 12.89 -14.00 5.90
C HIS A 29 11.43 -14.42 6.09
N SER A 30 10.66 -13.62 6.83
CA SER A 30 9.21 -13.69 6.75
C SER A 30 8.87 -13.53 5.27
N SER A 31 8.36 -14.59 4.63
CA SER A 31 7.93 -14.48 3.25
C SER A 31 6.80 -13.46 3.16
N LEU A 32 6.98 -12.48 2.29
CA LEU A 32 5.96 -11.49 1.90
C LEU A 32 4.95 -12.12 0.93
N GLU A 33 4.64 -13.41 1.08
CA GLU A 33 3.83 -14.22 0.16
C GLU A 33 2.35 -13.80 0.08
N GLY A 34 1.98 -12.66 0.67
CA GLY A 34 0.64 -12.08 0.61
C GLY A 34 0.59 -10.57 0.38
N VAL A 35 1.72 -9.89 0.22
CA VAL A 35 1.73 -8.46 -0.17
C VAL A 35 2.00 -8.42 -1.67
N ILE A 36 0.92 -8.40 -2.44
CA ILE A 36 0.98 -8.22 -3.88
C ILE A 36 1.23 -6.73 -4.10
N PHE A 37 2.49 -6.36 -4.29
CA PHE A 37 2.82 -5.03 -4.77
C PHE A 37 2.33 -4.89 -6.21
N PRO A 38 1.80 -3.72 -6.60
CA PRO A 38 1.45 -3.49 -8.00
C PRO A 38 2.69 -3.70 -8.88
N THR A 39 2.48 -4.38 -9.99
CA THR A 39 3.51 -4.50 -11.02
C THR A 39 3.83 -3.11 -11.59
N PRO A 40 5.04 -2.89 -12.15
CA PRO A 40 5.36 -1.62 -12.80
C PRO A 40 4.35 -1.22 -13.89
N GLU A 41 3.78 -2.19 -14.60
CA GLU A 41 2.76 -1.97 -15.62
C GLU A 41 1.43 -1.50 -15.00
N GLU A 42 0.99 -2.13 -13.91
CA GLU A 42 -0.19 -1.68 -13.16
C GLU A 42 0.01 -0.29 -12.55
N HIS A 43 1.22 0.03 -12.07
CA HIS A 43 1.56 1.37 -11.58
C HIS A 43 1.43 2.43 -12.69
N ASP A 44 2.03 2.17 -13.86
CA ASP A 44 1.97 3.09 -15.00
C ASP A 44 0.52 3.28 -15.49
N GLU A 45 -0.26 2.20 -15.54
CA GLU A 45 -1.67 2.26 -15.92
C GLU A 45 -2.51 3.02 -14.89
N ALA A 46 -2.34 2.74 -13.59
CA ALA A 46 -3.01 3.42 -12.50
C ALA A 46 -2.70 4.93 -12.50
N THR A 47 -1.43 5.28 -12.70
CA THR A 47 -0.99 6.68 -12.80
C THR A 47 -1.62 7.38 -13.99
N ASN A 48 -1.60 6.75 -15.17
CA ASN A 48 -2.20 7.31 -16.37
C ASN A 48 -3.72 7.49 -16.23
N LEU A 49 -4.41 6.49 -15.68
CA LEU A 49 -5.84 6.57 -15.45
C LEU A 49 -6.19 7.64 -14.41
N PHE A 50 -5.45 7.72 -13.31
CA PHE A 50 -5.63 8.79 -12.31
C PHE A 50 -5.50 10.17 -12.96
N ASN A 51 -4.45 10.39 -13.76
CA ASN A 51 -4.26 11.67 -14.45
C ASN A 51 -5.43 12.00 -15.38
N ARG A 52 -5.93 11.04 -16.16
CA ARG A 52 -7.11 11.24 -17.02
C ARG A 52 -8.36 11.58 -16.23
N LEU A 53 -8.59 10.94 -15.08
CA LEU A 53 -9.70 11.25 -14.19
C LEU A 53 -9.60 12.71 -13.70
N ILE A 54 -8.41 13.13 -13.23
CA ILE A 54 -8.20 14.50 -12.78
C ILE A 54 -8.41 15.50 -13.92
N GLU A 55 -7.81 15.28 -15.08
CA GLU A 55 -7.95 16.15 -16.26
C GLU A 55 -9.41 16.32 -16.70
N HIS A 56 -10.20 15.24 -16.60
CA HIS A 56 -11.61 15.26 -16.97
C HIS A 56 -12.49 15.95 -15.92
N PHE A 57 -12.34 15.62 -14.63
CA PHE A 57 -13.27 16.04 -13.58
C PHE A 57 -12.86 17.33 -12.85
N GLU A 58 -11.57 17.67 -12.79
CA GLU A 58 -11.10 18.87 -12.08
C GLU A 58 -11.70 20.17 -12.65
N PRO A 59 -11.87 20.34 -13.97
CA PRO A 59 -12.53 21.52 -14.53
C PRO A 59 -14.04 21.57 -14.28
N LEU A 60 -14.67 20.42 -14.02
CA LEU A 60 -16.13 20.27 -13.87
C LEU A 60 -16.61 20.49 -12.42
N GLN A 61 -15.70 20.46 -11.44
CA GLN A 61 -16.07 20.59 -10.04
C GLN A 61 -16.69 21.98 -9.76
N ALA A 62 -17.85 21.98 -9.10
CA ALA A 62 -18.45 23.21 -8.61
C ALA A 62 -17.68 23.74 -7.40
N SER A 63 -17.41 25.05 -7.36
CA SER A 63 -16.80 25.71 -6.20
C SER A 63 -17.86 25.90 -5.11
N ASN A 64 -18.24 24.84 -4.40
CA ASN A 64 -19.38 24.90 -3.51
C ASN A 64 -19.07 25.59 -2.16
N ASN A 65 -17.80 25.88 -1.83
CA ASN A 65 -17.35 26.60 -0.62
C ASN A 65 -15.83 26.95 -0.68
N ASP A 66 -15.30 27.37 -1.84
CA ASP A 66 -13.86 27.50 -2.15
C ASP A 66 -13.03 26.19 -2.07
N TYR A 67 -13.53 25.17 -1.39
CA TYR A 67 -12.97 23.82 -1.39
C TYR A 67 -13.14 23.17 -2.77
N LYS A 68 -12.04 22.58 -3.25
CA LYS A 68 -11.94 21.91 -4.55
C LYS A 68 -11.47 20.47 -4.35
N PRO A 69 -12.40 19.50 -4.19
CA PRO A 69 -12.06 18.12 -3.85
C PRO A 69 -11.14 17.48 -4.88
N ILE A 70 -11.42 17.64 -6.17
CA ILE A 70 -10.62 17.01 -7.22
C ILE A 70 -9.22 17.64 -7.30
N THR A 71 -9.12 18.95 -7.04
CA THR A 71 -7.82 19.61 -6.89
C THR A 71 -7.05 19.07 -5.69
N LEU A 72 -7.71 18.79 -4.55
CA LEU A 72 -7.06 18.15 -3.41
C LEU A 72 -6.49 16.79 -3.78
N LEU A 73 -7.19 15.96 -4.57
CA LEU A 73 -6.68 14.67 -5.02
C LEU A 73 -5.37 14.82 -5.81
N ARG A 74 -5.36 15.72 -6.80
CA ARG A 74 -4.15 16.02 -7.58
C ARG A 74 -2.98 16.46 -6.69
N LEU A 75 -3.24 17.37 -5.75
CA LEU A 75 -2.22 17.89 -4.84
C LEU A 75 -1.72 16.81 -3.87
N THR A 76 -2.62 15.95 -3.38
CA THR A 76 -2.27 14.84 -2.48
C THR A 76 -1.39 13.85 -3.22
N LYS A 77 -1.77 13.42 -4.43
CA LYS A 77 -0.94 12.54 -5.26
C LYS A 77 0.46 13.11 -5.47
N GLY A 78 0.57 14.40 -5.75
CA GLY A 78 1.87 15.06 -5.97
C GLY A 78 2.70 15.30 -4.69
N GLY A 79 2.09 15.16 -3.50
CA GLY A 79 2.71 15.44 -2.22
C GLY A 79 3.07 14.20 -1.39
N VAL A 80 2.54 13.02 -1.71
CA VAL A 80 2.86 11.77 -1.03
C VAL A 80 4.18 11.19 -1.56
N SER A 81 4.97 10.57 -0.68
CA SER A 81 6.15 9.79 -1.06
C SER A 81 5.82 8.33 -1.42
N ALA A 82 4.69 7.84 -0.92
CA ALA A 82 4.15 6.50 -1.07
C ALA A 82 3.09 6.52 -2.19
N GLU A 83 3.54 6.64 -3.44
CA GLU A 83 2.67 6.84 -4.59
C GLU A 83 1.83 5.59 -4.89
N ASP A 84 2.44 4.41 -4.84
CA ASP A 84 1.78 3.12 -5.09
C ASP A 84 0.65 2.90 -4.10
N GLU A 85 0.92 3.11 -2.81
CA GLU A 85 -0.05 2.94 -1.74
C GLU A 85 -1.19 3.97 -1.84
N PHE A 86 -0.90 5.19 -2.32
CA PHE A 86 -1.95 6.16 -2.59
C PHE A 86 -2.85 5.73 -3.75
N LEU A 87 -2.27 5.27 -4.86
CA LEU A 87 -3.03 4.82 -6.03
C LEU A 87 -3.86 3.57 -5.69
N GLU A 88 -3.28 2.62 -4.96
CA GLU A 88 -4.00 1.45 -4.46
C GLU A 88 -5.18 1.87 -3.60
N LEU A 89 -4.96 2.68 -2.57
CA LEU A 89 -6.02 3.20 -1.70
C LEU A 89 -7.11 3.93 -2.49
N PHE A 90 -6.72 4.76 -3.46
CA PHE A 90 -7.64 5.50 -4.32
C PHE A 90 -8.53 4.55 -5.13
N PHE A 91 -7.95 3.62 -5.88
CA PHE A 91 -8.72 2.73 -6.74
C PHE A 91 -9.56 1.72 -5.95
N THR A 92 -9.03 1.18 -4.84
CA THR A 92 -9.78 0.37 -3.88
C THR A 92 -11.01 1.13 -3.37
N PHE A 93 -10.86 2.39 -2.95
CA PHE A 93 -11.99 3.17 -2.46
C PHE A 93 -13.06 3.35 -3.54
N ILE A 94 -12.67 3.75 -4.75
CA ILE A 94 -13.62 3.97 -5.85
C ILE A 94 -14.37 2.69 -6.22
N GLU A 95 -13.70 1.54 -6.21
CA GLU A 95 -14.36 0.26 -6.47
C GLU A 95 -15.33 -0.13 -5.35
N CYS A 96 -14.91 -0.01 -4.09
CA CYS A 96 -15.77 -0.31 -2.94
C CYS A 96 -17.01 0.58 -2.90
N ASP A 97 -16.83 1.89 -3.11
CA ASP A 97 -17.92 2.87 -3.09
C ASP A 97 -18.95 2.60 -4.20
N ARG A 98 -18.47 2.31 -5.41
CA ARG A 98 -19.34 2.19 -6.59
C ARG A 98 -19.96 0.82 -6.78
N LEU A 99 -19.22 -0.24 -6.47
CA LEU A 99 -19.61 -1.62 -6.76
C LEU A 99 -19.98 -2.42 -5.51
N GLY A 100 -19.73 -1.89 -4.31
CA GLY A 100 -19.96 -2.62 -3.05
C GLY A 100 -19.09 -3.87 -2.91
N VAL A 101 -17.93 -3.90 -3.59
CA VAL A 101 -17.01 -5.04 -3.60
C VAL A 101 -16.18 -5.02 -2.31
N THR A 102 -16.12 -6.17 -1.61
CA THR A 102 -15.39 -6.31 -0.35
C THR A 102 -13.89 -6.57 -0.55
N GLU A 103 -13.50 -7.12 -1.70
CA GLU A 103 -12.11 -7.44 -2.06
C GLU A 103 -11.80 -6.90 -3.46
N PRO A 104 -11.66 -5.57 -3.61
CA PRO A 104 -11.35 -4.94 -4.88
C PRO A 104 -9.97 -5.38 -5.37
N ARG A 105 -9.82 -5.45 -6.70
CA ARG A 105 -8.55 -5.83 -7.35
C ARG A 105 -8.16 -4.75 -8.32
N LEU A 106 -6.99 -4.16 -8.11
CA LEU A 106 -6.51 -3.02 -8.89
C LEU A 106 -6.68 -3.24 -10.40
N ALA A 107 -6.20 -4.36 -10.95
CA ALA A 107 -6.35 -4.67 -12.38
C ALA A 107 -7.81 -4.68 -12.88
N GLU A 108 -8.75 -5.19 -12.07
CA GLU A 108 -10.18 -5.22 -12.41
C GLU A 108 -10.79 -3.81 -12.34
N THR A 109 -10.37 -3.01 -11.34
CA THR A 109 -10.75 -1.60 -11.23
C THR A 109 -10.26 -0.79 -12.43
N LEU A 110 -8.98 -0.93 -12.80
CA LEU A 110 -8.35 -0.23 -13.91
C LEU A 110 -9.06 -0.55 -15.23
N ALA A 111 -9.30 -1.83 -15.50
CA ALA A 111 -10.01 -2.29 -16.70
C ALA A 111 -11.44 -1.72 -16.78
N THR A 112 -12.15 -1.67 -15.65
CA THR A 112 -13.51 -1.13 -15.59
C THR A 112 -13.52 0.37 -15.89
N LEU A 113 -12.60 1.12 -15.28
CA LEU A 113 -12.53 2.58 -15.40
C LEU A 113 -11.84 3.06 -16.67
N HIS A 114 -11.11 2.20 -17.39
CA HIS A 114 -10.29 2.57 -18.54
C HIS A 114 -11.03 3.45 -19.56
N ASN A 115 -12.32 3.17 -19.79
CA ASN A 115 -13.16 3.83 -20.79
C ASN A 115 -14.25 4.76 -20.19
N PHE A 116 -14.03 5.31 -19.00
CA PHE A 116 -15.04 6.14 -18.30
C PHE A 116 -15.55 7.34 -19.12
N GLU A 117 -14.72 7.87 -20.02
CA GLU A 117 -15.06 9.00 -20.91
C GLU A 117 -16.22 8.66 -21.87
N GLY A 118 -16.41 7.38 -22.20
CA GLY A 118 -17.48 6.89 -23.07
C GLY A 118 -18.77 6.50 -22.34
N TRP A 119 -18.80 6.62 -21.01
CA TRP A 119 -19.96 6.27 -20.19
C TRP A 119 -21.10 7.27 -20.31
N THR A 120 -22.27 6.87 -19.83
CA THR A 120 -23.43 7.76 -19.72
C THR A 120 -23.17 8.88 -18.71
N SER A 121 -23.93 9.98 -18.85
CA SER A 121 -23.84 11.10 -17.90
C SER A 121 -24.13 10.70 -16.45
N GLU A 122 -24.98 9.69 -16.24
CA GLU A 122 -25.31 9.18 -14.91
C GLU A 122 -24.12 8.42 -14.30
N GLU A 123 -23.47 7.55 -15.07
CA GLU A 123 -22.27 6.82 -14.64
C GLU A 123 -21.09 7.77 -14.36
N GLN A 124 -20.89 8.78 -15.21
CA GLN A 124 -19.85 9.80 -14.98
C GLN A 124 -20.17 10.67 -13.76
N HIS A 125 -21.45 10.99 -13.52
CA HIS A 125 -21.86 11.69 -12.32
C HIS A 125 -21.59 10.86 -11.07
N GLY A 126 -21.92 9.56 -11.09
CA GLY A 126 -21.61 8.62 -10.00
C GLY A 126 -20.10 8.54 -9.72
N LEU A 127 -19.27 8.40 -10.75
CA LEU A 127 -17.82 8.45 -10.60
C LEU A 127 -17.35 9.77 -9.99
N SER A 128 -17.87 10.91 -10.45
CA SER A 128 -17.55 12.21 -9.88
C SER A 128 -17.92 12.31 -8.40
N GLN A 129 -19.04 11.72 -7.96
CA GLN A 129 -19.40 11.68 -6.55
C GLN A 129 -18.38 10.86 -5.74
N SER A 130 -18.01 9.67 -6.22
CA SER A 130 -17.00 8.84 -5.56
C SER A 130 -15.66 9.56 -5.39
N LEU A 131 -15.23 10.37 -6.37
CA LEU A 131 -14.01 11.20 -6.24
C LEU A 131 -14.14 12.26 -5.13
N VAL A 132 -15.32 12.89 -5.01
CA VAL A 132 -15.61 13.86 -3.94
C VAL A 132 -15.64 13.18 -2.58
N GLU A 133 -16.23 12.00 -2.49
CA GLU A 133 -16.29 11.21 -1.27
C GLU A 133 -14.91 10.74 -0.82
N PHE A 134 -14.06 10.28 -1.75
CA PHE A 134 -12.67 9.94 -1.44
C PHE A 134 -11.89 11.16 -0.92
N SER A 135 -12.10 12.32 -1.52
CA SER A 135 -11.47 13.58 -1.05
C SER A 135 -11.91 13.93 0.37
N SER A 136 -13.18 13.70 0.70
CA SER A 136 -13.73 13.90 2.05
C SER A 136 -13.15 12.89 3.04
N PHE A 137 -13.02 11.62 2.63
CA PHE A 137 -12.34 10.59 3.41
C PHE A 137 -10.89 10.99 3.74
N LEU A 138 -10.15 11.54 2.78
CA LEU A 138 -8.79 12.05 3.02
C LEU A 138 -8.79 13.17 4.06
N MET A 139 -9.71 14.13 3.92
CA MET A 139 -9.86 15.23 4.87
C MET A 139 -10.14 14.72 6.29
N ASP A 140 -11.13 13.86 6.45
CA ASP A 140 -11.59 13.40 7.76
C ASP A 140 -10.58 12.48 8.47
N ASN A 141 -9.78 11.73 7.70
CA ASN A 141 -8.88 10.72 8.28
C ASN A 141 -7.43 11.16 8.39
N PHE A 142 -6.96 12.06 7.50
CA PHE A 142 -5.54 12.41 7.41
C PHE A 142 -5.25 13.89 7.66
N PHE A 143 -6.13 14.80 7.23
CA PHE A 143 -5.83 16.23 7.28
C PHE A 143 -6.48 16.96 8.46
N LEU A 144 -7.66 16.51 8.89
CA LEU A 144 -8.34 17.09 10.05
C LEU A 144 -7.81 16.47 11.35
N PRO A 145 -7.48 17.30 12.35
CA PRO A 145 -7.23 16.80 13.69
C PRO A 145 -8.49 16.09 14.19
N ARG A 146 -8.37 14.83 14.64
CA ARG A 146 -9.43 14.18 15.42
C ARG A 146 -9.62 15.00 16.69
N THR A 147 -10.59 15.91 16.65
CA THR A 147 -10.92 16.73 17.80
C THR A 147 -11.71 15.82 18.73
N TYR A 148 -11.02 15.03 19.54
CA TYR A 148 -11.62 14.43 20.71
C TYR A 148 -11.95 15.60 21.65
N VAL A 149 -13.16 16.12 21.55
CA VAL A 149 -13.72 16.98 22.59
C VAL A 149 -13.86 16.07 23.80
N VAL A 150 -12.83 16.00 24.64
CA VAL A 150 -12.98 15.54 26.01
C VAL A 150 -13.85 16.62 26.65
N VAL A 151 -15.16 16.41 26.65
CA VAL A 151 -16.06 17.15 27.52
C VAL A 151 -15.71 16.71 28.93
N MET A 152 -14.70 17.36 29.51
CA MET A 152 -14.44 17.30 30.95
C MET A 152 -15.61 18.01 31.60
N TYR A 153 -16.65 17.25 31.96
CA TYR A 153 -17.67 17.73 32.87
C TYR A 153 -16.96 18.01 34.21
N THR A 154 -16.83 19.30 34.56
CA THR A 154 -16.46 19.75 35.90
C THR A 154 -17.70 20.21 36.65
#